data_AF-A0A523CZF1-F1
#
_entry.id   AF-A0A523CZF1-F1
#
_cell.length_a   1.000
_cell.length_b   1.000
_cell.length_c   1.000
_cell.angle_alpha   90.00
_cell.angle_beta   90.00
_cell.angle_gamma   90.00
#
_symmetry.space_group_name_H-M   'P 1'
#
loop_
_entity.id
_entity.type
_entity.pdbx_description
1 polymer ?
#
loop_
_entity_poly.entity_id
_entity_poly.type
_entity_poly.pdbx_seq_one_letter_code
_entity_poly.pdbx_strand_id
1 'polypeptide(L)'
;MIRKLLTAVFPALFLSSIAVGGVVLELESRDLPDGKVVTDHLYAQGEMLRIDTGKQADPTVIFRDESLVILNDRDRTYSRVDEQQAQALGAQLSNMVRQMKGHLDSLPAEQREMAESMMKGRSPAEGSSTDVRIEPAGSEKIGEYSCQKYVIYQDGKKVGELFTAPVEAAEDSMEAFHAMARFTTKLLQSFRNTPL
;
A
#
# COMPACT_ATOMS: atom_id res chain seq x y z
N MET A 1 21.24 -34.45 66.67
CA MET A 1 21.31 -32.99 66.46
C MET A 1 21.72 -32.72 65.02
N ILE A 2 20.92 -31.91 64.33
CA ILE A 2 20.87 -31.70 62.88
C ILE A 2 22.03 -30.79 62.42
N ARG A 3 22.72 -31.13 61.32
CA ARG A 3 23.59 -30.19 60.59
C ARG A 3 23.21 -30.19 59.11
N LYS A 4 22.85 -28.99 58.66
CA LYS A 4 22.12 -28.64 57.44
C LYS A 4 22.96 -28.85 56.18
N LEU A 5 22.40 -29.53 55.17
CA LEU A 5 22.85 -29.38 53.79
C LEU A 5 22.48 -27.97 53.31
N LEU A 6 23.48 -27.16 52.94
CA LEU A 6 23.27 -25.94 52.17
C LEU A 6 23.21 -26.33 50.69
N THR A 7 22.00 -26.43 50.14
CA THR A 7 21.76 -26.51 48.71
C THR A 7 21.91 -25.10 48.13
N ALA A 8 22.96 -24.86 47.34
CA ALA A 8 23.14 -23.61 46.61
C ALA A 8 22.13 -23.53 45.46
N VAL A 9 21.14 -22.65 45.59
CA VAL A 9 20.17 -22.34 44.53
C VAL A 9 20.80 -21.33 43.59
N PHE A 10 21.11 -21.75 42.37
CA PHE A 10 21.61 -20.92 41.28
C PHE A 10 20.41 -20.14 40.70
N PRO A 11 20.36 -18.79 40.74
CA PRO A 11 19.27 -18.05 40.11
C PRO A 11 19.55 -18.03 38.60
N ALA A 12 18.81 -18.84 37.85
CA ALA A 12 18.72 -18.72 36.41
C ALA A 12 17.98 -17.42 36.08
N LEU A 13 18.74 -16.37 35.76
CA LEU A 13 18.21 -15.13 35.21
C LEU A 13 17.62 -15.43 33.83
N PHE A 14 16.30 -15.59 33.76
CA PHE A 14 15.57 -15.61 32.49
C PHE A 14 15.73 -14.23 31.84
N LEU A 15 16.52 -14.15 30.77
CA LEU A 15 16.43 -13.05 29.81
C LEU A 15 15.06 -13.15 29.13
N SER A 16 14.06 -12.51 29.72
CA SER A 16 12.81 -12.19 29.03
C SER A 16 13.17 -11.26 27.87
N SER A 17 13.36 -11.83 26.69
CA SER A 17 13.45 -11.05 25.46
C SER A 17 12.14 -10.27 25.36
N ILE A 18 12.24 -8.94 25.40
CA ILE A 18 11.10 -8.06 25.14
C ILE A 18 10.76 -8.31 23.68
N ALA A 19 9.74 -9.13 23.43
CA ALA A 19 9.19 -9.28 22.10
C ALA A 19 8.58 -7.92 21.74
N VAL A 20 9.28 -7.15 20.92
CA VAL A 20 8.72 -5.95 20.31
C VAL A 20 7.62 -6.45 19.36
N GLY A 21 6.38 -6.34 19.82
CA GLY A 21 5.20 -6.63 18.99
C GLY A 21 5.13 -5.63 17.84
N GLY A 22 4.56 -6.05 16.71
CA GLY A 22 4.28 -5.11 15.61
C GLY A 22 3.34 -3.98 16.05
N VAL A 23 3.25 -2.94 15.24
CA VAL A 23 2.36 -1.79 15.48
C VAL A 23 1.11 -1.87 14.63
N VAL A 24 0.05 -1.23 15.12
CA VAL A 24 -1.21 -1.06 14.40
C VAL A 24 -1.44 0.44 14.18
N LEU A 25 -1.62 0.85 12.94
CA LEU A 25 -2.04 2.19 12.56
C LEU A 25 -3.51 2.12 12.17
N GLU A 26 -4.30 3.05 12.69
CA GLU A 26 -5.71 3.20 12.32
C GLU A 26 -5.83 4.36 11.33
N LEU A 27 -6.44 4.09 10.18
CA LEU A 27 -6.78 5.11 9.20
C LEU A 27 -8.29 5.29 9.19
N GLU A 28 -8.74 6.42 9.72
CA GLU A 28 -10.15 6.79 9.72
C GLU A 28 -10.48 7.71 8.55
N SER A 29 -11.43 7.28 7.72
CA SER A 29 -12.06 8.10 6.70
C SER A 29 -13.41 8.60 7.22
N ARG A 30 -13.57 9.92 7.30
CA ARG A 30 -14.78 10.62 7.76
C ARG A 30 -15.38 11.43 6.60
N ASP A 31 -16.63 11.87 6.76
CA ASP A 31 -17.37 12.66 5.76
C ASP A 31 -17.52 11.99 4.38
N LEU A 32 -17.65 10.66 4.36
CA LEU A 32 -17.93 9.90 3.16
C LEU A 32 -19.35 10.20 2.63
N PRO A 33 -19.63 10.02 1.32
CA PRO A 33 -20.93 10.30 0.72
C PRO A 33 -22.11 9.56 1.37
N ASP A 34 -21.87 8.41 1.98
CA ASP A 34 -22.87 7.61 2.70
C ASP A 34 -22.96 7.94 4.20
N GLY A 35 -22.19 8.93 4.66
CA GLY A 35 -22.14 9.41 6.04
C GLY A 35 -21.47 8.44 7.02
N LYS A 36 -20.90 7.33 6.53
CA LYS A 36 -20.24 6.35 7.40
C LYS A 36 -18.79 6.74 7.66
N VAL A 37 -18.30 6.36 8.83
CA VAL A 37 -16.88 6.35 9.13
C VAL A 37 -16.34 4.97 8.77
N VAL A 38 -15.28 4.94 7.95
CA VAL A 38 -14.58 3.71 7.61
C VAL A 38 -13.23 3.74 8.31
N THR A 39 -12.93 2.68 9.05
CA THR A 39 -11.64 2.50 9.73
C THR A 39 -10.91 1.33 9.10
N ASP A 40 -9.77 1.65 8.49
CA ASP A 40 -8.82 0.66 8.00
C ASP A 40 -7.74 0.43 9.05
N HIS A 41 -7.27 -0.81 9.16
CA HIS A 41 -6.21 -1.17 10.09
C HIS A 41 -4.96 -1.57 9.30
N LEU A 42 -3.87 -0.88 9.57
CA LEU A 42 -2.56 -1.20 9.05
C LEU A 42 -1.73 -1.87 10.13
N TYR A 43 -1.26 -3.09 9.89
CA TYR A 43 -0.39 -3.80 10.82
C TYR A 43 1.02 -3.83 10.22
N ALA A 44 2.01 -3.37 10.96
CA ALA A 44 3.40 -3.35 10.53
C ALA A 44 4.29 -4.09 11.53
N GLN A 45 5.18 -4.96 11.03
CA GLN A 45 6.16 -5.64 11.84
C GLN A 45 7.40 -5.97 11.01
N GLY A 46 8.53 -5.31 11.31
CA GLY A 46 9.72 -5.41 10.46
C GLY A 46 9.40 -4.97 9.03
N GLU A 47 9.75 -5.79 8.04
CA GLU A 47 9.42 -5.53 6.62
C GLU A 47 8.01 -5.99 6.21
N MET A 48 7.19 -6.51 7.12
CA MET A 48 5.85 -7.01 6.82
C MET A 48 4.80 -5.93 7.02
N LEU A 49 3.84 -5.88 6.10
CA LEU A 49 2.67 -5.01 6.18
C LEU A 49 1.40 -5.82 5.96
N ARG A 50 0.34 -5.52 6.70
CA ARG A 50 -1.01 -5.98 6.41
C ARG A 50 -1.98 -4.81 6.47
N ILE A 51 -2.90 -4.77 5.54
CA ILE A 51 -3.94 -3.76 5.42
C ILE A 51 -5.27 -4.50 5.46
N ASP A 52 -6.02 -4.29 6.53
CA ASP A 52 -7.41 -4.69 6.62
C ASP A 52 -8.26 -3.48 6.32
N THR A 53 -8.75 -3.41 5.09
CA THR A 53 -9.74 -2.42 4.70
C THR A 53 -11.05 -2.74 5.45
N GLY A 54 -11.73 -1.74 6.01
CA GLY A 54 -12.82 -1.94 6.96
C GLY A 54 -13.90 -2.92 6.48
N LYS A 55 -14.69 -3.51 7.39
CA LYS A 55 -15.61 -4.67 7.17
C LYS A 55 -16.56 -4.64 5.95
N GLN A 56 -16.69 -3.54 5.23
CA GLN A 56 -17.48 -3.43 4.00
C GLN A 56 -16.64 -3.47 2.70
N ALA A 57 -15.31 -3.33 2.80
CA ALA A 57 -14.39 -3.22 1.69
C ALA A 57 -13.44 -4.43 1.68
N ASP A 58 -13.88 -5.58 1.16
CA ASP A 58 -12.91 -6.56 0.63
C ASP A 58 -12.03 -5.83 -0.42
N PRO A 59 -10.69 -5.97 -0.45
CA PRO A 59 -9.87 -7.06 0.10
C PRO A 59 -8.94 -6.70 1.28
N THR A 60 -8.42 -7.73 1.97
CA THR A 60 -7.23 -7.63 2.83
C THR A 60 -5.97 -7.74 1.98
N VAL A 61 -5.00 -6.85 2.20
CA VAL A 61 -3.71 -6.85 1.48
C VAL A 61 -2.59 -7.17 2.45
N ILE A 62 -1.69 -8.08 2.08
CA ILE A 62 -0.53 -8.46 2.88
C ILE A 62 0.72 -8.28 2.01
N PHE A 63 1.67 -7.48 2.47
CA PHE A 63 3.01 -7.41 1.92
C PHE A 63 3.97 -8.20 2.81
N ARG A 64 4.61 -9.20 2.23
CA ARG A 64 5.60 -10.04 2.92
C ARG A 64 6.48 -10.77 1.90
N ASP A 65 7.74 -10.96 2.25
CA ASP A 65 8.72 -11.73 1.46
C ASP A 65 8.77 -11.28 -0.01
N GLU A 66 8.89 -9.95 -0.23
CA GLU A 66 8.87 -9.30 -1.55
C GLU A 66 7.66 -9.71 -2.43
N SER A 67 6.50 -9.91 -1.81
CA SER A 67 5.26 -10.23 -2.52
C SER A 67 4.04 -9.55 -1.91
N LEU A 68 3.09 -9.18 -2.78
CA LEU A 68 1.77 -8.73 -2.38
C LEU A 68 0.79 -9.90 -2.46
N VAL A 69 0.09 -10.17 -1.36
CA VAL A 69 -0.99 -11.14 -1.29
C VAL A 69 -2.28 -10.37 -1.07
N ILE A 70 -3.23 -10.53 -1.99
CA ILE A 70 -4.57 -9.93 -1.88
C ILE A 70 -5.54 -11.05 -1.56
N LEU A 71 -6.15 -10.97 -0.39
CA LEU A 71 -7.15 -11.92 0.10
C LEU A 71 -8.54 -11.38 -0.20
N ASN A 72 -9.35 -12.20 -0.88
CA ASN A 72 -10.77 -11.95 -1.08
C ASN A 72 -11.54 -12.94 -0.21
N ASP A 73 -12.01 -12.47 0.95
CA ASP A 73 -12.67 -13.30 1.95
C ASP A 73 -14.05 -13.77 1.47
N ARG A 74 -14.76 -12.95 0.68
CA ARG A 74 -16.05 -13.30 0.10
C ARG A 74 -15.97 -14.53 -0.79
N ASP A 75 -15.00 -14.51 -1.71
CA ASP A 75 -14.83 -15.58 -2.70
C ASP A 75 -13.92 -16.70 -2.18
N ARG A 76 -13.32 -16.52 -0.98
CA ARG A 76 -12.32 -17.43 -0.39
C ARG A 76 -11.17 -17.71 -1.35
N THR A 77 -10.75 -16.68 -2.07
CA THR A 77 -9.64 -16.74 -3.01
C THR A 77 -8.54 -15.81 -2.56
N TYR A 78 -7.33 -16.08 -3.04
CA TYR A 78 -6.23 -15.14 -2.90
C TYR A 78 -5.50 -15.03 -4.23
N SER A 79 -4.87 -13.88 -4.43
CA SER A 79 -3.89 -13.67 -5.49
C SER A 79 -2.57 -13.26 -4.87
N ARG A 80 -1.47 -13.71 -5.47
CA ARG A 80 -0.11 -13.33 -5.07
C ARG A 80 0.58 -12.69 -6.26
N VAL A 81 1.17 -11.52 -6.03
CA VAL A 81 1.97 -10.79 -7.00
C VAL A 81 3.37 -10.65 -6.42
N ASP A 82 4.28 -11.46 -6.93
CA ASP A 82 5.71 -11.34 -6.73
C ASP A 82 6.38 -10.86 -8.04
N GLU A 83 7.70 -10.76 -8.04
CA GLU A 83 8.46 -10.34 -9.21
C GLU A 83 8.21 -11.24 -10.43
N GLN A 84 8.17 -12.57 -10.25
CA GLN A 84 7.95 -13.51 -11.35
C GLN A 84 6.55 -13.32 -11.95
N GLN A 85 5.53 -13.21 -11.10
CA GLN A 85 4.16 -12.95 -11.54
C GLN A 85 4.05 -11.59 -12.23
N ALA A 86 4.73 -10.55 -11.72
CA ALA A 86 4.77 -9.23 -12.35
C ALA A 86 5.41 -9.27 -13.74
N GLN A 87 6.52 -9.99 -13.90
CA GLN A 87 7.16 -10.19 -15.20
C GLN A 87 6.25 -10.96 -16.18
N ALA A 88 5.56 -12.00 -15.70
CA ALA A 88 4.61 -12.75 -16.51
C ALA A 88 3.45 -11.86 -16.99
N LEU A 89 2.88 -11.05 -16.08
CA LEU A 89 1.84 -10.08 -16.42
C LEU A 89 2.36 -9.02 -17.42
N GLY A 90 3.58 -8.53 -17.23
CA GLY A 90 4.23 -7.61 -18.17
C GLY A 90 4.37 -8.21 -19.57
N ALA A 91 4.82 -9.46 -19.67
CA ALA A 91 4.92 -10.16 -20.96
C ALA A 91 3.56 -10.37 -21.63
N GLN A 92 2.53 -10.73 -20.86
CA GLN A 92 1.16 -10.85 -21.37
C GLN A 92 0.64 -9.50 -21.88
N LEU A 93 0.85 -8.42 -21.12
CA LEU A 93 0.47 -7.06 -21.51
C LEU A 93 1.18 -6.63 -22.80
N SER A 94 2.49 -6.84 -22.94
CA SER A 94 3.22 -6.51 -24.17
C SER A 94 2.74 -7.30 -25.38
N ASN A 95 2.40 -8.58 -25.21
CA ASN A 95 1.83 -9.37 -26.30
C ASN A 95 0.45 -8.83 -26.73
N MET A 96 -0.40 -8.47 -25.75
CA MET A 96 -1.70 -7.86 -26.01
C MET A 96 -1.56 -6.50 -26.72
N VAL A 97 -0.62 -5.65 -26.27
CA VAL A 97 -0.32 -4.36 -26.91
C VAL A 97 0.16 -4.56 -28.34
N ARG A 98 1.00 -5.57 -28.60
CA ARG A 98 1.47 -5.89 -29.96
C ARG A 98 0.33 -6.32 -30.88
N GLN A 99 -0.59 -7.17 -30.39
CA GLN A 99 -1.78 -7.57 -31.15
C GLN A 99 -2.68 -6.38 -31.44
N MET A 100 -2.89 -5.52 -30.45
CA MET A 100 -3.69 -4.30 -30.58
C MET A 100 -3.06 -3.32 -31.57
N LYS A 101 -1.73 -3.09 -31.52
CA LYS A 101 -1.01 -2.30 -32.52
C LYS A 101 -1.19 -2.83 -33.94
N GLY A 102 -1.09 -4.15 -34.13
CA GLY A 102 -1.35 -4.78 -35.42
C GLY A 102 -2.78 -4.55 -35.94
N HIS A 103 -3.77 -4.47 -35.05
CA HIS A 103 -5.13 -4.07 -35.41
C HIS A 103 -5.25 -2.57 -35.71
N LEU A 104 -4.58 -1.70 -34.96
CA LEU A 104 -4.55 -0.26 -35.23
C LEU A 104 -3.92 0.07 -36.59
N ASP A 105 -2.86 -0.65 -36.96
CA ASP A 105 -2.18 -0.47 -38.26
C ASP A 105 -3.10 -0.83 -39.44
N SER A 106 -4.13 -1.65 -39.21
CA SER A 106 -5.15 -1.99 -40.21
C SER A 106 -6.27 -0.94 -40.34
N LEU A 107 -6.32 0.04 -39.43
CA LEU A 107 -7.35 1.09 -39.45
C LEU A 107 -6.93 2.28 -40.35
N PRO A 108 -7.90 2.99 -40.96
CA PRO A 108 -7.65 4.27 -41.61
C PRO A 108 -7.02 5.29 -40.64
N ALA A 109 -6.22 6.23 -41.17
CA ALA A 109 -5.42 7.16 -40.36
C ALA A 109 -6.24 7.95 -39.32
N GLU A 110 -7.43 8.42 -39.70
CA GLU A 110 -8.32 9.18 -38.82
C GLU A 110 -8.86 8.32 -37.64
N GLN A 111 -9.11 7.03 -37.90
CA GLN A 111 -9.57 6.09 -36.86
C GLN A 111 -8.43 5.63 -35.96
N ARG A 112 -7.21 5.53 -36.52
CA ARG A 112 -6.00 5.16 -35.77
C ARG A 112 -5.62 6.25 -34.77
N GLU A 113 -5.62 7.53 -35.15
CA GLU A 113 -5.33 8.64 -34.22
C GLU A 113 -6.34 8.69 -33.06
N MET A 114 -7.63 8.50 -33.36
CA MET A 114 -8.66 8.45 -32.32
C MET A 114 -8.41 7.29 -31.35
N ALA A 115 -8.12 6.09 -31.87
CA ALA A 115 -7.86 4.92 -31.04
C ALA A 115 -6.56 5.04 -30.22
N GLU A 116 -5.49 5.58 -30.79
CA GLU A 116 -4.24 5.87 -30.07
C GLU A 116 -4.44 6.88 -28.93
N SER A 117 -5.24 7.93 -29.16
CA SER A 117 -5.55 8.93 -28.13
C SER A 117 -6.34 8.33 -26.95
N MET A 118 -7.29 7.43 -27.24
CA MET A 118 -8.05 6.71 -26.21
C MET A 118 -7.18 5.72 -25.42
N MET A 119 -6.19 5.10 -26.07
CA MET A 119 -5.27 4.18 -25.41
C MET A 119 -4.27 4.86 -24.49
N LYS A 120 -3.73 6.02 -24.89
CA LYS A 120 -2.85 6.83 -24.02
C LYS A 120 -3.54 7.19 -22.71
N GLY A 121 -4.82 7.56 -22.76
CA GLY A 121 -5.61 7.86 -21.56
C GLY A 121 -5.95 6.65 -20.66
N ARG A 122 -5.65 5.42 -21.08
CA ARG A 122 -5.96 4.17 -20.35
C ARG A 122 -4.72 3.36 -19.97
N SER A 123 -3.52 3.81 -20.32
CA SER A 123 -2.29 3.11 -19.98
C SER A 123 -1.98 3.25 -18.49
N PRO A 124 -1.85 2.17 -17.71
CA PRO A 124 -1.42 2.25 -16.32
C PRO A 124 0.04 2.74 -16.15
N ALA A 125 0.82 2.80 -17.24
CA ALA A 125 2.21 3.24 -17.22
C ALA A 125 2.37 4.77 -17.37
N GLU A 126 1.36 5.46 -17.91
CA GLU A 126 1.26 6.91 -17.89
C GLU A 126 0.09 7.23 -16.98
N GLY A 127 0.37 7.39 -15.67
CA GLY A 127 -0.60 7.89 -14.72
C GLY A 127 -1.27 9.13 -15.31
N SER A 128 -2.61 9.21 -15.24
CA SER A 128 -3.33 10.40 -15.67
C SER A 128 -2.61 11.61 -15.06
N SER A 129 -2.19 12.57 -15.91
CA SER A 129 -1.53 13.80 -15.46
C SER A 129 -2.56 14.70 -14.79
N THR A 130 -3.14 14.21 -13.73
CA THR A 130 -4.03 14.92 -12.85
C THR A 130 -3.13 15.80 -11.98
N ASP A 131 -3.36 17.10 -12.01
CA ASP A 131 -2.61 18.02 -11.17
C ASP A 131 -3.08 17.84 -9.72
N VAL A 132 -2.26 17.16 -8.91
CA VAL A 132 -2.50 16.94 -7.49
C VAL A 132 -1.62 17.90 -6.70
N ARG A 133 -2.26 18.81 -5.95
CA ARG A 133 -1.58 19.78 -5.09
C ARG A 133 -2.04 19.58 -3.65
N ILE A 134 -1.09 19.48 -2.73
CA ILE A 134 -1.35 19.33 -1.29
C ILE A 134 -0.84 20.57 -0.57
N GLU A 135 -1.70 21.24 0.19
CA GLU A 135 -1.36 22.46 0.93
C GLU A 135 -1.56 22.31 2.43
N PRO A 136 -0.64 22.84 3.27
CA PRO A 136 -0.85 22.88 4.70
C PRO A 136 -2.01 23.82 5.05
N ALA A 137 -2.86 23.40 5.96
CA ALA A 137 -4.08 24.12 6.36
C ALA A 137 -4.22 24.26 7.89
N GLY A 138 -3.08 24.32 8.59
CA GLY A 138 -3.02 24.49 10.04
C GLY A 138 -2.89 23.17 10.80
N SER A 139 -3.08 23.21 12.10
CA SER A 139 -2.94 22.04 12.99
C SER A 139 -4.20 21.85 13.82
N GLU A 140 -4.55 20.60 14.08
CA GLU A 140 -5.71 20.23 14.88
C GLU A 140 -5.35 19.09 15.84
N LYS A 141 -5.93 19.09 17.04
CA LYS A 141 -5.73 18.00 18.00
C LYS A 141 -6.77 16.91 17.72
N ILE A 142 -6.31 15.72 17.33
CA ILE A 142 -7.16 14.55 17.09
C ILE A 142 -6.75 13.46 18.07
N GLY A 143 -7.66 13.14 19.00
CA GLY A 143 -7.33 12.28 20.13
C GLY A 143 -6.20 12.88 20.98
N GLU A 144 -5.12 12.12 21.15
CA GLU A 144 -3.92 12.57 21.87
C GLU A 144 -2.88 13.26 20.98
N TYR A 145 -3.03 13.17 19.66
CA TYR A 145 -2.05 13.66 18.69
C TYR A 145 -2.33 15.10 18.25
N SER A 146 -1.26 15.88 18.11
CA SER A 146 -1.31 17.17 17.40
C SER A 146 -1.05 16.91 15.92
N CYS A 147 -2.12 16.89 15.13
CA CYS A 147 -2.08 16.54 13.72
C CYS A 147 -1.89 17.78 12.84
N GLN A 148 -1.04 17.67 11.81
CA GLN A 148 -0.95 18.66 10.75
C GLN A 148 -2.07 18.40 9.74
N LYS A 149 -2.87 19.44 9.47
CA LYS A 149 -3.92 19.41 8.46
C LYS A 149 -3.33 19.80 7.11
N TYR A 150 -3.78 19.08 6.08
CA TYR A 150 -3.54 19.38 4.68
C TYR A 150 -4.85 19.39 3.89
N VAL A 151 -4.92 20.22 2.86
CA VAL A 151 -6.01 20.20 1.88
C VAL A 151 -5.46 19.65 0.57
N ILE A 152 -6.17 18.67 0.02
CA ILE A 152 -5.82 18.05 -1.25
C ILE A 152 -6.67 18.69 -2.35
N TYR A 153 -6.00 19.22 -3.36
CA TYR A 153 -6.59 19.75 -4.57
C TYR A 153 -6.28 18.83 -5.75
N GLN A 154 -7.28 18.59 -6.58
CA GLN A 154 -7.18 17.88 -7.84
C GLN A 154 -7.74 18.78 -8.95
N ASP A 155 -6.93 19.09 -9.95
CA ASP A 155 -7.29 20.00 -11.05
C ASP A 155 -7.85 21.35 -10.53
N GLY A 156 -7.20 21.88 -9.49
CA GLY A 156 -7.59 23.13 -8.81
C GLY A 156 -8.82 23.04 -7.91
N LYS A 157 -9.52 21.90 -7.83
CA LYS A 157 -10.69 21.69 -6.98
C LYS A 157 -10.29 20.97 -5.70
N LYS A 158 -10.81 21.42 -4.55
CA LYS A 158 -10.63 20.70 -3.28
C LYS A 158 -11.33 19.34 -3.38
N VAL A 159 -10.58 18.27 -3.16
CA VAL A 159 -11.09 16.89 -3.18
C VAL A 159 -11.01 16.19 -1.83
N GLY A 160 -10.26 16.74 -0.88
CA GLY A 160 -10.19 16.14 0.45
C GLY A 160 -9.36 16.94 1.43
N GLU A 161 -9.30 16.41 2.64
CA GLU A 161 -8.43 16.86 3.72
C GLU A 161 -7.67 15.65 4.25
N LEU A 162 -6.41 15.85 4.62
CA LEU A 162 -5.56 14.84 5.22
C LEU A 162 -5.06 15.37 6.56
N PHE A 163 -5.16 14.57 7.59
CA PHE A 163 -4.64 14.88 8.91
C PHE A 163 -3.56 13.88 9.25
N THR A 164 -2.33 14.35 9.47
CA THR A 164 -1.18 13.49 9.77
C THR A 164 -0.71 13.71 11.19
N ALA A 165 -0.61 12.64 11.98
CA ALA A 165 0.11 12.68 13.24
C ALA A 165 1.62 12.87 13.03
N PRO A 166 2.38 13.27 14.06
CA PRO A 166 3.84 13.35 13.99
C PRO A 166 4.46 12.00 13.60
N VAL A 167 5.56 12.03 12.84
CA VAL A 167 6.20 10.82 12.28
C VAL A 167 6.69 9.87 13.37
N GLU A 168 7.04 10.41 14.53
CA GLU A 168 7.46 9.67 15.72
C GLU A 168 6.37 8.69 16.20
N ALA A 169 5.09 8.99 15.94
CA ALA A 169 3.98 8.09 16.25
C ALA A 169 3.93 6.86 15.33
N ALA A 170 4.71 6.85 14.24
CA ALA A 170 4.74 5.79 13.23
C ALA A 170 6.15 5.18 13.02
N GLU A 171 7.14 5.52 13.86
CA GLU A 171 8.54 5.11 13.68
C GLU A 171 8.69 3.58 13.50
N ASP A 172 8.01 2.80 14.33
CA ASP A 172 8.03 1.33 14.31
C ASP A 172 7.43 0.71 13.03
N SER A 173 6.69 1.48 12.23
CA SER A 173 6.09 1.04 10.96
C SER A 173 6.94 1.41 9.73
N MET A 174 7.94 2.28 9.90
CA MET A 174 8.71 2.85 8.78
C MET A 174 9.48 1.80 7.98
N GLU A 175 9.96 0.75 8.64
CA GLU A 175 10.66 -0.35 7.96
C GLU A 175 9.75 -1.05 6.94
N ALA A 176 8.51 -1.38 7.33
CA ALA A 176 7.52 -1.99 6.45
C ALA A 176 7.16 -1.09 5.27
N PHE A 177 6.97 0.21 5.52
CA PHE A 177 6.69 1.18 4.46
C PHE A 177 7.85 1.31 3.46
N HIS A 178 9.09 1.37 3.95
CA HIS A 178 10.26 1.41 3.08
C HIS A 178 10.42 0.11 2.27
N ALA A 179 10.17 -1.05 2.88
CA ALA A 179 10.23 -2.34 2.18
C ALA A 179 9.18 -2.42 1.06
N MET A 180 7.95 -2.03 1.34
CA MET A 180 6.89 -1.97 0.34
C MET A 180 7.22 -0.96 -0.77
N ALA A 181 7.73 0.24 -0.44
CA ALA A 181 8.11 1.25 -1.43
C ALA A 181 9.23 0.78 -2.36
N ARG A 182 10.22 0.04 -1.83
CA ARG A 182 11.28 -0.60 -2.65
C ARG A 182 10.67 -1.61 -3.62
N PHE A 183 9.80 -2.50 -3.12
CA PHE A 183 9.14 -3.51 -3.94
C PHE A 183 8.28 -2.89 -5.05
N THR A 184 7.40 -1.93 -4.73
CA THR A 184 6.52 -1.30 -5.72
C THR A 184 7.31 -0.50 -6.75
N THR A 185 8.42 0.14 -6.35
CA THR A 185 9.33 0.81 -7.29
C THR A 185 9.95 -0.17 -8.29
N LYS A 186 10.48 -1.30 -7.81
CA LYS A 186 11.01 -2.37 -8.68
C LYS A 186 9.94 -2.89 -9.64
N LEU A 187 8.74 -3.14 -9.12
CA LEU A 187 7.60 -3.64 -9.88
C LEU A 187 7.16 -2.64 -10.96
N LEU A 188 7.00 -1.35 -10.64
CA LEU A 188 6.69 -0.32 -11.63
C LEU A 188 7.77 -0.19 -12.71
N GLN A 189 9.05 -0.28 -12.34
CA GLN A 189 10.15 -0.26 -13.29
C GLN A 189 10.10 -1.45 -14.25
N SER A 190 9.73 -2.65 -13.79
CA SER A 190 9.57 -3.81 -14.68
C SER A 190 8.53 -3.57 -15.78
N PHE A 191 7.42 -2.87 -15.46
CA PHE A 191 6.42 -2.51 -16.46
C PHE A 191 6.91 -1.44 -17.43
N ARG A 192 7.65 -0.42 -16.96
CA ARG A 192 8.21 0.64 -17.81
C ARG A 192 9.30 0.13 -18.77
N ASN A 193 10.07 -0.86 -18.34
CA ASN A 193 11.15 -1.44 -19.14
C ASN A 193 10.65 -2.53 -20.11
N THR A 194 9.37 -2.92 -20.02
CA THR A 194 8.80 -3.85 -21.00
C THR A 194 8.46 -3.05 -22.26
N PRO A 195 9.06 -3.35 -23.43
CA PRO A 195 8.78 -2.61 -24.65
C PRO A 195 7.29 -2.75 -25.00
N LEU A 196 6.59 -1.61 -24.97
CA LEU A 196 5.23 -1.45 -25.49
C LEU A 196 5.26 -1.39 -27.02
#